data_AF-A0A972LEN1-F1
#
_entry.id   AF-A0A972LEN1-F1
#
_cell.length_a   1.000
_cell.length_b   1.000
_cell.length_c   1.000
_cell.angle_alpha   90.00
_cell.angle_beta   90.00
_cell.angle_gamma   90.00
#
_symmetry.space_group_name_H-M   'P 1'
#
loop_
_entity.id
_entity.type
_entity.pdbx_description
1 polymer ?
#
loop_
_entity_poly.entity_id
_entity_poly.type
_entity_poly.pdbx_seq_one_letter_code
_entity_poly.pdbx_strand_id
1 'polypeptide(L)'
;MPIENKNGGESFNARGIRFLPLLIFIVSFVTLSYETALLRIFSLTLWYHFAFMIISIAMLGIGASGALLYLSPALLDIKKTDLYYVLLCFSIFSSYLLSNQIPFDPARVAWEKVQILYIMGYCVILSVPFFLSGLIIATVLKFAQRRVGFFYGMDLLGAGMGAFSVLVLLFLLPPEKALVSLSLSALVLAPLFSSRRVVLSVLTMLVIVLVLLFYPSLLKPRISPYKPLALALKYPGARHIKSFYSPFSRVDVFQKPCRKICARAQPPVS
;
A
#
# COMPACT_ATOMS: atom_id res chain seq x y z
N MET A 1 12.24 33.83 43.88
CA MET A 1 11.09 32.90 43.75
C MET A 1 11.49 31.77 42.83
N PRO A 2 11.70 30.54 43.34
CA PRO A 2 11.97 29.39 42.47
C PRO A 2 10.64 28.84 41.96
N ILE A 3 10.49 28.77 40.64
CA ILE A 3 9.36 28.07 40.02
C ILE A 3 9.67 26.58 40.08
N GLU A 4 8.80 25.90 40.80
CA GLU A 4 8.74 24.48 41.07
C GLU A 4 8.95 23.64 39.80
N ASN A 5 10.03 22.88 39.80
CA ASN A 5 10.37 21.94 38.74
C ASN A 5 9.43 20.73 38.87
N LYS A 6 8.28 20.81 38.20
CA LYS A 6 7.25 19.77 38.23
C LYS A 6 7.75 18.57 37.43
N ASN A 7 8.23 17.58 38.18
CA ASN A 7 8.44 16.20 37.78
C ASN A 7 7.37 15.73 36.79
N GLY A 8 7.75 15.65 35.52
CA GLY A 8 6.94 15.11 34.42
C GLY A 8 7.81 14.49 33.32
N GLY A 9 9.06 14.17 33.64
CA GLY A 9 9.95 13.39 32.80
C GLY A 9 9.48 11.93 32.76
N GLU A 10 8.35 11.67 32.10
CA GLU A 10 8.04 10.31 31.67
C GLU A 10 9.20 9.82 30.81
N SER A 11 9.99 8.93 31.41
CA SER A 11 11.07 8.14 30.84
C SER A 11 10.80 7.86 29.35
N PHE A 12 11.49 8.61 28.49
CA PHE A 12 11.59 8.24 27.09
C PHE A 12 12.35 6.91 27.06
N ASN A 13 11.60 5.83 26.87
CA ASN A 13 12.05 4.46 27.05
C ASN A 13 13.36 4.24 26.28
N ALA A 14 14.46 3.96 27.00
CA ALA A 14 15.77 3.67 26.40
C ALA A 14 15.71 2.53 25.36
N ARG A 15 14.65 1.71 25.45
CA ARG A 15 14.29 0.67 24.49
C ARG A 15 13.95 1.25 23.09
N GLY A 16 13.16 2.32 23.01
CA GLY A 16 12.75 2.92 21.73
C GLY A 16 13.91 3.49 20.92
N ILE A 17 14.90 4.09 21.60
CA ILE A 17 16.11 4.62 20.94
C ILE A 17 16.95 3.49 20.34
N ARG A 18 17.06 2.34 21.01
CA ARG A 18 17.83 1.18 20.51
C ARG A 18 17.23 0.59 19.23
N PHE A 19 15.92 0.67 19.05
CA PHE A 19 15.20 0.12 17.90
C PHE A 19 14.99 1.12 16.75
N LEU A 20 15.50 2.36 16.84
CA LEU A 20 15.40 3.36 15.77
C LEU A 20 15.95 2.88 14.40
N PRO A 21 17.09 2.16 14.32
CA PRO A 21 17.59 1.67 13.03
C PRO A 21 16.64 0.64 12.40
N LEU A 22 16.11 -0.26 13.24
CA LEU A 22 15.13 -1.27 12.85
C LEU A 22 13.81 -0.62 12.40
N LEU A 23 13.40 0.46 13.08
CA LEU A 23 12.22 1.24 12.71
C LEU A 23 12.36 1.85 11.32
N ILE A 24 13.47 2.54 11.03
CA ILE A 24 13.73 3.06 9.68
C ILE A 24 13.71 1.91 8.67
N PHE A 25 14.45 0.83 8.93
CA PHE A 25 14.50 -0.31 8.02
C PHE A 25 13.10 -0.85 7.67
N ILE A 26 12.23 -1.03 8.66
CA ILE A 26 10.87 -1.55 8.43
C ILE A 26 9.97 -0.51 7.76
N VAL A 27 10.04 0.77 8.14
CA VAL A 27 9.26 1.83 7.49
C VAL A 27 9.61 1.93 6.01
N SER A 28 10.90 1.90 5.67
CA SER A 28 11.37 1.97 4.28
C SER A 28 11.05 0.70 3.51
N PHE A 29 11.18 -0.47 4.15
CA PHE A 29 10.75 -1.76 3.60
C PHE A 29 9.26 -1.74 3.22
N VAL A 30 8.40 -1.32 4.14
CA VAL A 30 6.95 -1.28 3.93
C VAL A 30 6.56 -0.22 2.90
N THR A 31 7.19 0.97 2.94
CA THR A 31 6.91 2.07 2.02
C THR A 31 7.23 1.68 0.57
N LEU A 32 8.41 1.12 0.33
CA LEU A 32 8.79 0.69 -1.03
C LEU A 32 8.01 -0.53 -1.48
N SER A 33 7.71 -1.48 -0.59
CA SER A 33 6.84 -2.62 -0.92
C SER A 33 5.44 -2.15 -1.33
N TYR A 34 4.89 -1.15 -0.62
CA TYR A 34 3.61 -0.54 -0.93
C TYR A 34 3.62 0.15 -2.30
N GLU A 35 4.64 0.98 -2.58
CA GLU A 35 4.80 1.66 -3.87
C GLU A 35 4.87 0.66 -5.03
N THR A 36 5.73 -0.35 -4.91
CA THR A 36 5.94 -1.37 -5.95
C THR A 36 4.71 -2.25 -6.16
N ALA A 37 3.98 -2.61 -5.08
CA ALA A 37 2.70 -3.30 -5.19
C ALA A 37 1.64 -2.44 -5.89
N LEU A 38 1.53 -1.15 -5.57
CA LEU A 38 0.61 -0.22 -6.24
C LEU A 38 0.94 -0.08 -7.72
N LEU A 39 2.21 0.13 -8.07
CA LEU A 39 2.65 0.19 -9.48
C LEU A 39 2.19 -1.04 -10.25
N ARG A 40 2.29 -2.21 -9.61
CA ARG A 40 1.84 -3.47 -10.19
C ARG A 40 0.32 -3.55 -10.33
N ILE A 41 -0.44 -3.21 -9.28
CA ILE A 41 -1.91 -3.20 -9.31
C ILE A 41 -2.41 -2.28 -10.42
N PHE A 42 -1.84 -1.07 -10.52
CA PHE A 42 -2.28 -0.06 -11.49
C PHE A 42 -1.88 -0.43 -12.92
N SER A 43 -0.66 -0.93 -13.14
CA SER A 43 -0.24 -1.48 -14.42
C SER A 43 -1.15 -2.64 -14.87
N LEU A 44 -1.55 -3.50 -13.92
CA LEU A 44 -2.44 -4.63 -14.19
C LEU A 44 -3.90 -4.23 -14.34
N THR A 45 -4.40 -3.17 -13.70
CA THR A 45 -5.84 -2.83 -13.60
C THR A 45 -6.26 -1.76 -14.59
N LEU A 46 -5.45 -0.73 -14.78
CA LEU A 46 -5.73 0.41 -15.64
C LEU A 46 -4.93 0.24 -16.94
N TRP A 47 -3.81 0.96 -17.08
CA TRP A 47 -2.87 0.96 -18.20
C TRP A 47 -1.50 1.40 -17.67
N TYR A 48 -0.40 1.08 -18.35
CA TYR A 48 0.96 1.36 -17.88
C TYR A 48 1.25 2.86 -17.63
N HIS A 49 0.55 3.77 -18.31
CA HIS A 49 0.67 5.22 -18.09
C HIS A 49 0.34 5.66 -16.66
N PHE A 50 -0.50 4.90 -15.94
CA PHE A 50 -0.85 5.23 -14.55
C PHE A 50 0.22 4.81 -13.53
N ALA A 51 1.26 4.08 -13.94
CA ALA A 51 2.40 3.81 -13.07
C ALA A 51 3.13 5.11 -12.68
N PHE A 52 3.31 6.04 -13.62
CA PHE A 52 3.94 7.34 -13.36
C PHE A 52 3.17 8.17 -12.32
N MET A 53 1.84 8.07 -12.31
CA MET A 53 1.00 8.73 -11.31
C MET A 53 1.30 8.25 -9.89
N ILE A 54 1.54 6.94 -9.69
CA ILE A 54 1.88 6.39 -8.37
C ILE A 54 3.21 6.96 -7.86
N ILE A 55 4.21 7.06 -8.73
CA ILE A 55 5.52 7.67 -8.38
C ILE A 55 5.30 9.14 -7.97
N SER A 56 4.49 9.89 -8.73
CA SER A 56 4.15 11.27 -8.38
C SER A 56 3.42 11.39 -7.04
N ILE A 57 2.52 10.45 -6.71
CA ILE A 57 1.81 10.39 -5.43
C ILE A 57 2.78 10.09 -4.28
N ALA A 58 3.73 9.17 -4.49
CA ALA A 58 4.76 8.85 -3.50
C ALA A 58 5.62 10.08 -3.19
N MET A 59 6.09 10.76 -4.24
CA MET A 59 6.84 12.02 -4.10
C MET A 59 6.01 13.12 -3.46
N LEU A 60 4.72 13.25 -3.80
CA LEU A 60 3.81 14.23 -3.21
C LEU A 60 3.64 13.99 -1.71
N GLY A 61 3.40 12.74 -1.29
CA GLY A 61 3.23 12.41 0.13
C GLY A 61 4.49 12.70 0.94
N ILE A 62 5.64 12.20 0.49
CA ILE A 62 6.93 12.44 1.16
C ILE A 62 7.27 13.94 1.14
N GLY A 63 7.10 14.63 0.01
CA GLY A 63 7.36 16.06 -0.12
C GLY A 63 6.45 16.92 0.78
N ALA A 64 5.16 16.58 0.85
CA ALA A 64 4.20 17.25 1.73
C ALA A 64 4.56 17.06 3.22
N SER A 65 5.07 15.88 3.59
CA SER A 65 5.56 15.65 4.96
C SER A 65 6.74 16.54 5.31
N GLY A 66 7.70 16.71 4.39
CA GLY A 66 8.84 17.60 4.55
C GLY A 66 8.42 19.07 4.65
N ALA A 67 7.51 19.51 3.78
CA ALA A 67 6.96 20.86 3.82
C ALA A 67 6.23 21.16 5.14
N LEU A 68 5.44 20.20 5.65
CA LEU A 68 4.75 20.36 6.93
C LEU A 68 5.75 20.42 8.10
N LEU A 69 6.81 19.60 8.09
CA LEU A 69 7.84 19.62 9.13
C LEU A 69 8.65 20.92 9.14
N TYR A 70 8.79 21.57 7.99
CA TYR A 70 9.38 22.90 7.88
C TYR A 70 8.47 23.97 8.52
N LEU A 71 7.18 23.95 8.21
CA LEU A 71 6.21 24.92 8.75
C LEU A 71 5.89 24.69 10.24
N SER A 72 5.94 23.44 10.69
CA SER A 72 5.53 23.03 12.04
C SER A 72 6.57 22.09 12.65
N PRO A 73 7.70 22.63 13.13
CA PRO A 73 8.77 21.83 13.74
C PRO A 73 8.31 21.11 15.02
N ALA A 74 7.18 21.49 15.61
CA ALA A 74 6.54 20.76 16.71
C ALA A 74 6.07 19.33 16.36
N LEU A 75 5.98 18.99 15.06
CA LEU A 75 5.74 17.61 14.62
C LEU A 75 7.00 16.74 14.64
N LEU A 76 8.20 17.33 14.71
CA LEU A 76 9.50 16.63 14.82
C LEU A 76 9.74 16.15 16.26
N ASP A 77 8.81 15.36 16.76
CA ASP A 77 8.87 14.78 18.09
C ASP A 77 9.04 13.26 17.97
N ILE A 78 10.21 12.79 18.42
CA ILE A 78 10.56 11.37 18.42
C ILE A 78 9.61 10.53 19.30
N LYS A 79 8.91 11.16 20.26
CA LYS A 79 7.88 10.50 21.09
C LYS A 79 6.62 10.14 20.32
N LYS A 80 6.38 10.81 19.18
CA LYS A 80 5.21 10.58 18.33
C LYS A 80 5.48 9.58 17.22
N THR A 81 6.73 9.17 17.00
CA THR A 81 7.09 8.23 15.92
C THR A 81 6.36 6.89 16.05
N ASP A 82 6.13 6.41 17.27
CA ASP A 82 5.34 5.20 17.53
C ASP A 82 3.88 5.34 17.06
N LEU A 83 3.29 6.52 17.24
CA LEU A 83 1.93 6.79 16.76
C LEU A 83 1.90 6.83 15.24
N TYR A 84 2.85 7.54 14.64
CA TYR A 84 2.94 7.65 13.19
C TYR A 84 3.14 6.27 12.55
N TYR A 85 3.87 5.36 13.20
CA TYR A 85 4.05 3.98 12.72
C TYR A 85 2.75 3.17 12.72
N VAL A 86 1.96 3.23 13.80
CA VAL A 86 0.65 2.56 13.85
C VAL A 86 -0.31 3.18 12.83
N LEU A 87 -0.30 4.50 12.69
CA LEU A 87 -1.09 5.22 11.69
C LEU A 87 -0.67 4.83 10.26
N LEU A 88 0.63 4.64 10.00
CA LEU A 88 1.15 4.20 8.71
C LEU A 88 0.58 2.82 8.34
N CYS A 89 0.67 1.87 9.26
CA CYS A 89 0.18 0.51 9.02
C CYS A 89 -1.34 0.49 8.77
N PHE A 90 -2.09 1.25 9.56
CA PHE A 90 -3.53 1.42 9.36
C PHE A 90 -3.84 2.11 8.03
N SER A 91 -3.06 3.14 7.67
CA SER A 91 -3.23 3.92 6.45
C SER A 91 -2.98 3.09 5.19
N ILE A 92 -2.05 2.13 5.22
CA ILE A 92 -1.79 1.24 4.08
C ILE A 92 -2.99 0.32 3.83
N PHE A 93 -3.60 -0.20 4.90
CA PHE A 93 -4.81 -1.01 4.78
C PHE A 93 -6.00 -0.19 4.30
N SER A 94 -6.22 0.99 4.91
CA SER A 94 -7.36 1.84 4.58
C SER A 94 -7.25 2.48 3.21
N SER A 95 -6.04 2.86 2.75
CA SER A 95 -5.83 3.46 1.44
C SER A 95 -6.22 2.50 0.31
N TYR A 96 -5.85 1.22 0.43
CA TYR A 96 -6.26 0.18 -0.51
C TYR A 96 -7.79 -0.03 -0.48
N LEU A 97 -8.39 -0.09 0.71
CA LEU A 97 -9.82 -0.32 0.86
C LEU A 97 -10.66 0.84 0.27
N LEU A 98 -10.28 2.08 0.57
CA LEU A 98 -10.92 3.28 0.06
C LEU A 98 -10.72 3.42 -1.46
N SER A 99 -9.52 3.09 -1.94
CA SER A 99 -9.24 3.02 -3.38
C SER A 99 -10.20 2.07 -4.10
N ASN A 100 -10.47 0.88 -3.55
CA ASN A 100 -11.37 -0.09 -4.19
C ASN A 100 -12.84 0.38 -4.26
N GLN A 101 -13.24 1.36 -3.43
CA GLN A 101 -14.60 1.91 -3.46
C GLN A 101 -14.80 2.96 -4.56
N ILE A 102 -13.73 3.59 -5.05
CA ILE A 102 -13.82 4.63 -6.06
C ILE A 102 -14.01 3.99 -7.44
N PRO A 103 -15.16 4.18 -8.12
CA PRO A 103 -15.44 3.61 -9.43
C PRO A 103 -14.73 4.39 -10.53
N PHE A 104 -13.40 4.37 -10.52
CA PHE A 104 -12.58 5.03 -11.53
C PHE A 104 -12.54 4.17 -12.81
N ASP A 105 -12.94 4.78 -13.93
CA ASP A 105 -12.89 4.14 -15.24
C ASP A 105 -12.12 5.04 -16.23
N PRO A 106 -10.89 4.69 -16.61
CA PRO A 106 -10.05 5.56 -17.43
C PRO A 106 -10.65 5.83 -18.82
N ALA A 107 -11.51 4.94 -19.34
CA ALA A 107 -12.20 5.14 -20.61
C ALA A 107 -13.23 6.30 -20.58
N ARG A 108 -13.75 6.63 -19.39
CA ARG A 108 -14.74 7.71 -19.21
C ARG A 108 -14.11 9.07 -18.93
N VAL A 109 -12.82 9.11 -18.61
CA VAL A 109 -12.10 10.36 -18.26
C VAL A 109 -12.19 11.41 -19.38
N ALA A 110 -12.15 10.97 -20.65
CA ALA A 110 -12.24 11.89 -21.80
C ALA A 110 -13.64 12.53 -21.96
N TRP A 111 -14.68 11.93 -21.36
CA TRP A 111 -16.08 12.30 -21.58
C TRP A 111 -16.77 12.85 -20.32
N GLU A 112 -16.32 12.49 -19.13
CA GLU A 112 -16.90 12.88 -17.84
C GLU A 112 -15.89 13.62 -16.95
N LYS A 113 -16.12 14.93 -16.72
CA LYS A 113 -15.26 15.75 -15.84
C LYS A 113 -15.23 15.26 -14.38
N VAL A 114 -16.26 14.55 -13.93
CA VAL A 114 -16.35 13.95 -12.58
C VAL A 114 -15.19 12.99 -12.33
N GLN A 115 -14.63 12.35 -13.37
CA GLN A 115 -13.50 11.44 -13.24
C GLN A 115 -12.21 12.16 -12.77
N ILE A 116 -12.06 13.46 -13.02
CA ILE A 116 -10.93 14.26 -12.51
C ILE A 116 -11.00 14.33 -10.97
N LEU A 117 -12.20 14.49 -10.42
CA LEU A 117 -12.40 14.51 -8.97
C LEU A 117 -12.07 13.15 -8.34
N TYR A 118 -12.39 12.05 -9.02
CA TYR A 118 -11.98 10.71 -8.58
C TYR A 118 -10.45 10.53 -8.60
N ILE A 119 -9.75 11.04 -9.61
CA ILE A 119 -8.27 11.02 -9.65
C ILE A 119 -7.70 11.82 -8.48
N MET A 120 -8.23 13.01 -8.20
CA MET A 120 -7.80 13.81 -7.04
C MET A 120 -8.01 13.04 -5.73
N GLY A 121 -9.17 12.40 -5.55
CA GLY A 121 -9.44 11.55 -4.39
C GLY A 121 -8.43 10.41 -4.27
N TYR A 122 -8.13 9.75 -5.39
CA TYR A 122 -7.07 8.72 -5.47
C TYR A 122 -5.70 9.24 -5.04
N CYS A 123 -5.28 10.40 -5.54
CA CYS A 123 -4.01 11.01 -5.17
C CYS A 123 -3.93 11.29 -3.67
N VAL A 124 -4.99 11.87 -3.09
CA VAL A 124 -5.01 12.19 -1.65
C VAL A 124 -4.95 10.91 -0.81
N ILE A 125 -5.84 9.95 -1.07
CA ILE A 125 -5.95 8.71 -0.29
C ILE A 125 -4.65 7.89 -0.36
N LEU A 126 -4.08 7.73 -1.55
CA LEU A 126 -2.86 6.95 -1.74
C LEU A 126 -1.60 7.67 -1.21
N SER A 127 -1.62 9.00 -1.12
CA SER A 127 -0.49 9.78 -0.59
C SER A 127 -0.33 9.71 0.93
N VAL A 128 -1.42 9.42 1.68
CA VAL A 128 -1.41 9.39 3.15
C VAL A 128 -0.35 8.45 3.75
N PRO A 129 -0.21 7.18 3.30
CA PRO A 129 0.85 6.31 3.82
C PRO A 129 2.25 6.84 3.51
N PHE A 130 2.49 7.40 2.32
CA PHE A 130 3.78 8.02 1.96
C PHE A 130 4.09 9.27 2.80
N PHE A 131 3.06 10.02 3.15
CA PHE A 131 3.19 11.18 4.03
C PHE A 131 3.59 10.76 5.45
N LEU A 132 2.95 9.72 5.99
CA LEU A 132 3.28 9.20 7.33
C LEU A 132 4.68 8.57 7.38
N SER A 133 5.10 7.84 6.34
CA SER A 133 6.46 7.30 6.27
C SER A 133 7.50 8.41 6.17
N GLY A 134 7.25 9.45 5.36
CA GLY A 134 8.09 10.64 5.28
C GLY A 134 8.24 11.36 6.62
N LEU A 135 7.16 11.52 7.39
CA LEU A 135 7.21 12.07 8.75
C LEU A 135 8.14 11.27 9.67
N ILE A 136 8.04 9.94 9.64
CA ILE A 136 8.87 9.05 10.48
C ILE A 136 10.34 9.16 10.08
N ILE A 137 10.65 8.97 8.79
CA ILE A 137 12.02 8.99 8.28
C ILE A 137 12.68 10.34 8.57
N ALA A 138 12.01 11.45 8.28
CA ALA A 138 12.53 12.79 8.54
C ALA A 138 12.78 13.04 10.04
N THR A 139 11.87 12.60 10.92
CA THR A 139 12.03 12.74 12.37
C THR A 139 13.24 11.94 12.88
N VAL A 140 13.40 10.70 12.42
CA VAL A 140 14.51 9.84 12.86
C VAL A 140 15.85 10.35 12.31
N LEU A 141 15.92 10.76 11.04
CA LEU A 141 17.15 11.32 10.46
C LEU A 141 17.56 12.64 11.12
N LYS A 142 16.60 13.48 11.50
CA LYS A 142 16.87 14.71 12.27
C LYS A 142 17.39 14.39 13.67
N PHE A 143 16.80 13.41 14.36
CA PHE A 143 17.27 12.98 15.68
C PHE A 143 18.68 12.35 15.61
N ALA A 144 18.94 11.55 14.58
CA ALA A 144 20.19 10.81 14.41
C ALA A 144 21.24 11.55 13.55
N GLN A 145 21.23 12.89 13.53
CA GLN A 145 22.11 13.72 12.70
C GLN A 145 23.61 13.35 12.80
N ARG A 146 24.07 12.91 13.97
CA ARG A 146 25.47 12.50 14.19
C ARG A 146 25.85 11.17 13.52
N ARG A 147 24.90 10.32 13.16
CA ARG A 147 25.10 9.00 12.53
C ARG A 147 24.25 8.81 11.28
N VAL A 148 23.95 9.88 10.54
CA VAL A 148 23.06 9.85 9.36
C VAL A 148 23.45 8.78 8.36
N GLY A 149 24.75 8.58 8.09
CA GLY A 149 25.21 7.55 7.15
C GLY A 149 24.74 6.13 7.51
N PHE A 150 24.73 5.78 8.80
CA PHE A 150 24.26 4.45 9.25
C PHE A 150 22.75 4.32 9.11
N PHE A 151 21.99 5.33 9.54
CA PHE A 151 20.52 5.32 9.43
C PHE A 151 20.05 5.37 7.98
N TYR A 152 20.73 6.13 7.13
CA TYR A 152 20.49 6.17 5.69
C TYR A 152 20.85 4.83 5.02
N GLY A 153 21.91 4.14 5.50
CA GLY A 153 22.21 2.78 5.07
C GLY A 153 21.09 1.78 5.41
N MET A 154 20.50 1.90 6.62
CA MET A 154 19.35 1.07 7.01
C MET A 154 18.08 1.39 6.19
N ASP A 155 17.87 2.66 5.85
CA ASP A 155 16.79 3.12 4.97
C ASP A 155 16.91 2.49 3.58
N LEU A 156 18.09 2.59 2.96
CA LEU A 156 18.38 2.01 1.64
C LEU A 156 18.28 0.47 1.64
N LEU A 157 18.81 -0.19 2.67
CA LEU A 157 18.70 -1.65 2.79
C LEU A 157 17.24 -2.09 2.95
N GLY A 158 16.47 -1.38 3.77
CA GLY A 158 15.04 -1.63 3.95
C GLY A 158 14.29 -1.47 2.64
N ALA A 159 14.49 -0.35 1.96
CA ALA A 159 13.90 -0.04 0.66
C ALA A 159 14.20 -1.12 -0.39
N GLY A 160 15.47 -1.53 -0.53
CA GLY A 160 15.91 -2.56 -1.47
C GLY A 160 15.31 -3.93 -1.15
N MET A 161 15.32 -4.34 0.12
CA MET A 161 14.69 -5.60 0.54
C MET A 161 13.18 -5.58 0.37
N GLY A 162 12.52 -4.44 0.60
CA GLY A 162 11.08 -4.28 0.39
C GLY A 162 10.68 -4.44 -1.06
N ALA A 163 11.37 -3.72 -1.95
CA ALA A 163 11.14 -3.82 -3.39
C ALA A 163 11.33 -5.26 -3.91
N PHE A 164 12.37 -5.96 -3.44
CA PHE A 164 12.58 -7.37 -3.79
C PHE A 164 11.51 -8.30 -3.19
N SER A 165 11.22 -8.13 -1.90
CA SER A 165 10.28 -9.00 -1.18
C SER A 165 8.88 -8.94 -1.77
N VAL A 166 8.40 -7.76 -2.19
CA VAL A 166 7.06 -7.68 -2.75
C VAL A 166 6.97 -8.37 -4.11
N LEU A 167 8.02 -8.32 -4.93
CA LEU A 167 8.05 -9.04 -6.20
C LEU A 167 7.91 -10.55 -5.98
N VAL A 168 8.63 -11.09 -4.98
CA VAL A 168 8.49 -12.49 -4.56
C VAL A 168 7.07 -12.77 -4.07
N LEU A 169 6.51 -11.91 -3.23
CA LEU A 169 5.15 -12.05 -2.70
C LEU A 169 4.09 -12.05 -3.81
N LEU A 170 4.29 -11.26 -4.86
CA LEU A 170 3.40 -11.17 -6.02
C LEU A 170 3.42 -12.42 -6.92
N PHE A 171 4.44 -13.29 -6.82
CA PHE A 171 4.39 -14.62 -7.44
C PHE A 171 3.47 -15.57 -6.69
N LEU A 172 3.37 -15.42 -5.37
CA LEU A 172 2.65 -16.34 -4.48
C LEU A 172 1.20 -15.93 -4.22
N LEU A 173 0.97 -14.62 -4.13
CA LEU A 173 -0.29 -14.02 -3.69
C LEU A 173 -0.79 -12.99 -4.70
N PRO A 174 -2.12 -12.84 -4.84
CA PRO A 174 -2.70 -11.66 -5.46
C PRO A 174 -2.19 -10.39 -4.79
N PRO A 175 -2.02 -9.28 -5.54
CA PRO A 175 -1.37 -8.06 -5.04
C PRO A 175 -2.08 -7.45 -3.81
N GLU A 176 -3.38 -7.68 -3.70
CA GLU A 176 -4.24 -7.20 -2.63
C GLU A 176 -3.95 -7.90 -1.31
N LYS A 177 -3.78 -9.23 -1.38
CA LYS A 177 -3.38 -10.04 -0.23
C LYS A 177 -1.94 -9.74 0.15
N ALA A 178 -1.08 -9.45 -0.82
CA ALA A 178 0.29 -9.01 -0.56
C ALA A 178 0.31 -7.73 0.29
N LEU A 179 -0.47 -6.70 -0.08
CA LEU A 179 -0.59 -5.46 0.67
C LEU A 179 -1.10 -5.66 2.12
N VAL A 180 -2.13 -6.48 2.29
CA VAL A 180 -2.67 -6.80 3.63
C VAL A 180 -1.67 -7.59 4.47
N SER A 181 -0.95 -8.53 3.87
CA SER A 181 0.08 -9.28 4.59
C SER A 181 1.24 -8.40 5.04
N LEU A 182 1.62 -7.39 4.23
CA LEU A 182 2.62 -6.40 4.60
C LEU A 182 2.18 -5.57 5.80
N SER A 183 0.96 -5.01 5.79
CA SER A 183 0.46 -4.20 6.89
C SER A 183 0.34 -4.99 8.20
N LEU A 184 -0.13 -6.24 8.15
CA LEU A 184 -0.19 -7.13 9.31
C LEU A 184 1.20 -7.47 9.83
N SER A 185 2.15 -7.80 8.96
CA SER A 185 3.53 -8.12 9.36
C SER A 185 4.23 -6.93 10.04
N ALA A 186 3.98 -5.71 9.56
CA ALA A 186 4.48 -4.49 10.17
C ALA A 186 3.84 -4.23 11.55
N LEU A 187 2.53 -4.43 11.67
CA LEU A 187 1.81 -4.28 12.96
C LEU A 187 2.31 -5.22 14.05
N VAL A 188 2.70 -6.45 13.70
CA VAL A 188 3.31 -7.39 14.65
C VAL A 188 4.61 -6.84 15.25
N LEU A 189 5.32 -5.97 14.51
CA LEU A 189 6.57 -5.37 14.95
C LEU A 189 6.38 -4.08 15.76
N ALA A 190 5.17 -3.48 15.75
CA ALA A 190 4.88 -2.25 16.50
C ALA A 190 5.22 -2.29 18.01
N PRO A 191 4.99 -3.41 18.75
CA PRO A 191 5.34 -3.51 20.17
C PRO A 191 6.84 -3.41 20.47
N LEU A 192 7.72 -3.70 19.49
CA LEU A 192 9.17 -3.58 19.66
C LEU A 192 9.60 -2.11 19.78
N PHE A 193 8.87 -1.20 19.12
CA PHE A 193 9.17 0.24 19.13
C PHE A 193 8.55 0.93 20.35
N SER A 194 7.38 0.47 20.82
CA SER A 194 6.69 1.10 21.95
C SER A 194 5.85 0.16 22.79
N SER A 195 6.11 0.13 24.11
CA SER A 195 5.26 -0.58 25.08
C SER A 195 3.96 0.17 25.41
N ARG A 196 3.93 1.50 25.23
CA ARG A 196 2.77 2.33 25.61
C ARG A 196 1.60 2.24 24.63
N ARG A 197 1.88 1.89 23.37
CA ARG A 197 0.89 1.83 22.28
C ARG A 197 0.64 0.41 21.76
N VAL A 198 1.01 -0.61 22.54
CA VAL A 198 0.74 -2.02 22.23
C VAL A 198 -0.77 -2.25 22.11
N VAL A 199 -1.58 -1.71 23.02
CA VAL A 199 -3.05 -1.83 22.97
C VAL A 199 -3.60 -1.26 21.66
N LEU A 200 -3.12 -0.09 21.22
CA LEU A 200 -3.54 0.51 19.95
C LEU A 200 -3.12 -0.35 18.75
N SER A 201 -1.91 -0.93 18.79
CA SER A 201 -1.40 -1.82 17.74
C SER A 201 -2.20 -3.12 17.67
N VAL A 202 -2.54 -3.72 18.81
CA VAL A 202 -3.38 -4.91 18.89
C VAL A 202 -4.80 -4.60 18.44
N LEU A 203 -5.37 -3.46 18.85
CA LEU A 203 -6.71 -3.04 18.43
C LEU A 203 -6.76 -2.82 16.92
N THR A 204 -5.78 -2.13 16.33
CA THR A 204 -5.71 -1.93 14.87
C THR A 204 -5.53 -3.25 14.12
N MET A 205 -4.69 -4.16 14.63
CA MET A 205 -4.53 -5.51 14.07
C MET A 205 -5.85 -6.30 14.13
N LEU A 206 -6.55 -6.26 15.27
CA LEU A 206 -7.84 -6.91 15.47
C LEU A 206 -8.92 -6.33 14.55
N VAL A 207 -8.96 -5.00 14.38
CA VAL A 207 -9.88 -4.34 13.43
C VAL A 207 -9.60 -4.81 12.00
N ILE A 208 -8.34 -4.87 11.56
CA ILE A 208 -7.98 -5.36 10.22
C ILE A 208 -8.44 -6.81 10.06
N VAL A 209 -8.14 -7.68 11.03
CA VAL A 209 -8.53 -9.10 11.00
C VAL A 209 -10.06 -9.26 11.00
N LEU A 210 -10.78 -8.46 11.78
CA LEU A 210 -12.24 -8.47 11.84
C LEU A 210 -12.85 -8.04 10.50
N VAL A 211 -12.34 -6.96 9.89
CA VAL A 211 -12.78 -6.50 8.57
C VAL A 211 -12.53 -7.59 7.51
N LEU A 212 -11.40 -8.29 7.58
CA LEU A 212 -11.08 -9.41 6.69
C LEU A 212 -12.04 -10.59 6.85
N LEU A 213 -12.41 -10.93 8.09
CA LEU A 213 -13.33 -12.02 8.40
C LEU A 213 -14.78 -11.72 7.99
N PHE A 214 -15.25 -10.50 8.25
CA PHE A 214 -16.64 -10.11 7.99
C PHE A 214 -16.90 -9.65 6.56
N TYR A 215 -15.88 -9.14 5.87
CA TYR A 215 -16.01 -8.62 4.50
C TYR A 215 -14.91 -9.13 3.55
N PRO A 216 -14.81 -10.46 3.33
CA PRO A 216 -13.82 -11.03 2.40
C PRO A 216 -14.06 -10.58 0.95
N SER A 217 -15.25 -10.07 0.64
CA SER A 217 -15.65 -9.50 -0.65
C SER A 217 -15.05 -8.11 -0.93
N LEU A 218 -14.61 -7.36 0.10
CA LEU A 218 -13.94 -6.06 -0.07
C LEU A 218 -12.52 -6.17 -0.63
N LEU A 219 -11.91 -7.36 -0.54
CA LEU A 219 -10.61 -7.66 -1.16
C LEU A 219 -10.73 -8.07 -2.62
N LYS A 220 -11.93 -8.28 -3.17
CA LYS A 220 -12.03 -8.54 -4.61
C LYS A 220 -11.92 -7.19 -5.33
N PRO A 221 -10.97 -7.03 -6.27
CA PRO A 221 -10.85 -5.79 -7.01
C PRO A 221 -12.11 -5.67 -7.86
N ARG A 222 -12.77 -4.52 -7.84
CA ARG A 222 -13.79 -4.23 -8.85
C ARG A 222 -13.09 -4.10 -10.20
N ILE A 223 -13.14 -5.16 -10.98
CA ILE A 223 -12.61 -5.17 -12.35
C ILE A 223 -13.52 -4.29 -13.21
N SER A 224 -12.95 -3.26 -13.85
CA SER A 224 -13.70 -2.38 -14.76
C SER A 224 -14.46 -3.21 -15.81
N PRO A 225 -15.74 -2.92 -16.05
CA PRO A 225 -16.62 -3.68 -16.94
C PRO A 225 -16.21 -3.65 -18.43
N TYR A 226 -15.23 -2.82 -18.80
CA TYR A 226 -14.71 -2.68 -20.16
C TYR A 226 -13.40 -3.45 -20.41
N LYS A 227 -12.90 -4.16 -19.40
CA LYS A 227 -11.69 -4.98 -19.56
C LYS A 227 -12.01 -6.27 -20.33
N PRO A 228 -11.10 -6.79 -21.18
CA PRO A 228 -11.34 -8.01 -21.97
C PRO A 228 -11.83 -9.20 -21.14
N LEU A 229 -11.46 -9.26 -19.86
CA LEU A 229 -11.92 -10.24 -18.88
C LEU A 229 -13.42 -10.15 -18.56
N ALA A 230 -13.94 -8.94 -18.30
CA ALA A 230 -15.36 -8.72 -18.03
C ALA A 230 -16.20 -8.92 -19.31
N LEU A 231 -15.63 -8.62 -20.48
CA LEU A 231 -16.24 -8.91 -21.77
C LEU A 231 -16.29 -10.42 -22.06
N ALA A 232 -15.27 -11.19 -21.68
CA ALA A 232 -15.24 -12.65 -21.81
C ALA A 232 -16.25 -13.37 -20.89
N LEU A 233 -16.53 -12.82 -19.70
CA LEU A 233 -17.53 -13.33 -18.74
C LEU A 233 -18.99 -13.01 -19.12
N LYS A 234 -19.23 -12.03 -20.00
CA LYS A 234 -20.56 -11.72 -20.52
C LYS A 234 -21.07 -12.76 -21.54
N TYR A 235 -20.22 -13.69 -22.00
CA TYR A 235 -20.64 -14.74 -22.91
C TYR A 235 -21.40 -15.86 -22.17
N PRO A 236 -22.61 -16.23 -22.63
CA PRO A 236 -23.42 -17.25 -21.97
C PRO A 236 -22.68 -18.60 -21.97
N GLY A 237 -22.46 -19.17 -20.78
CA GLY A 237 -21.80 -20.46 -20.58
C GLY A 237 -20.30 -20.43 -20.29
N ALA A 238 -19.66 -19.25 -20.21
CA ALA A 238 -18.25 -19.14 -19.84
C ALA A 238 -18.06 -19.45 -18.34
N ARG A 239 -17.38 -20.55 -18.00
CA ARG A 239 -16.94 -20.84 -16.64
C ARG A 239 -15.46 -20.46 -16.50
N HIS A 240 -15.16 -19.64 -15.51
CA HIS A 240 -13.78 -19.34 -15.12
C HIS A 240 -13.19 -20.59 -14.46
N ILE A 241 -12.09 -21.12 -15.01
CA ILE A 241 -11.46 -22.36 -14.54
C ILE A 241 -10.36 -22.03 -13.53
N LYS A 242 -9.47 -21.09 -13.89
CA LYS A 242 -8.26 -20.84 -13.11
C LYS A 242 -7.67 -19.47 -13.43
N SER A 243 -7.23 -18.76 -12.40
CA SER A 243 -6.39 -17.57 -12.53
C SER A 243 -4.95 -17.92 -12.19
N PHE A 244 -4.03 -17.69 -13.11
CA PHE A 244 -2.60 -17.71 -12.85
C PHE A 244 -2.12 -16.29 -12.62
N TYR A 245 -1.40 -16.09 -11.52
CA TYR A 245 -0.82 -14.82 -11.16
C TYR A 245 0.68 -14.90 -11.38
N SER A 246 1.22 -13.96 -12.15
CA SER A 246 2.65 -13.70 -12.28
C SER A 246 2.88 -12.21 -12.08
N PRO A 247 4.05 -11.80 -11.56
CA PRO A 247 4.45 -10.41 -11.46
C PRO A 247 4.67 -9.74 -12.81
N PHE A 248 4.48 -10.43 -13.94
CA PHE A 248 4.43 -9.84 -15.27
C PHE A 248 3.05 -9.92 -15.94
N SER A 249 2.21 -10.89 -15.61
CA SER A 249 0.87 -11.01 -16.18
C SER A 249 -0.09 -11.79 -15.29
N ARG A 250 -1.37 -11.42 -15.31
CA ARG A 250 -2.46 -12.29 -14.85
C ARG A 250 -3.03 -13.02 -16.06
N VAL A 251 -3.06 -14.35 -16.02
CA VAL A 251 -3.66 -15.18 -17.07
C VAL A 251 -4.89 -15.87 -16.50
N ASP A 252 -6.06 -15.49 -17.00
CA ASP A 252 -7.32 -16.13 -16.63
C ASP A 252 -7.72 -17.13 -17.72
N VAL A 253 -7.89 -18.40 -17.33
CA VAL A 253 -8.30 -19.48 -18.23
C VAL A 253 -9.81 -19.70 -18.09
N PHE A 254 -10.50 -19.67 -19.22
CA PHE A 254 -11.95 -19.86 -19.31
C PHE A 254 -12.29 -21.14 -20.06
N GLN A 255 -13.27 -21.89 -19.57
CA GLN A 255 -13.89 -22.97 -20.32
C GLN A 255 -15.05 -22.39 -21.12
N LYS A 256 -15.02 -22.62 -22.43
CA LYS A 256 -16.17 -22.41 -23.30
C LYS A 256 -16.79 -23.79 -23.59
N PRO A 257 -18.11 -23.98 -23.43
CA PRO A 257 -18.78 -25.09 -24.11
C PRO A 257 -18.70 -24.82 -25.61
N CYS A 258 -18.08 -25.75 -26.35
CA CYS A 258 -17.94 -25.66 -27.79
C CYS A 258 -19.32 -25.64 -28.46
N ARG A 259 -19.71 -24.50 -29.08
CA ARG A 259 -20.84 -24.48 -30.00
C ARG A 259 -20.33 -24.99 -31.36
N LYS A 260 -21.00 -26.01 -31.90
CA LYS A 260 -20.69 -26.82 -33.12
C LYS A 260 -20.46 -26.06 -34.45
N ILE A 261 -19.70 -24.96 -34.49
CA ILE A 261 -19.51 -24.15 -35.71
C ILE A 261 -18.12 -24.36 -36.34
N CYS A 262 -17.20 -25.09 -35.69
CA CYS A 262 -15.90 -25.42 -36.29
C CYS A 262 -15.92 -26.58 -37.32
N ALA A 263 -17.08 -27.16 -37.64
CA ALA A 263 -17.17 -28.31 -38.57
C ALA A 263 -17.71 -27.95 -39.98
N ARG A 264 -17.65 -26.68 -40.40
CA ARG A 264 -18.07 -26.26 -41.75
C ARG A 264 -16.97 -25.48 -42.46
N ALA A 265 -15.81 -26.10 -42.57
CA ALA A 265 -14.77 -25.72 -43.52
C ALA A 265 -14.14 -26.99 -44.11
N GLN A 266 -14.98 -27.83 -44.74
CA GLN A 266 -14.52 -28.76 -45.77
C GLN A 266 -15.08 -28.23 -47.09
N PRO A 267 -14.23 -27.94 -48.10
CA PRO A 267 -14.71 -27.55 -49.41
C PRO A 267 -15.43 -28.75 -50.07
N PRO A 268 -16.48 -28.52 -50.88
CA PRO A 268 -17.14 -29.60 -51.59
C PRO A 268 -16.16 -30.21 -52.61
N VAL A 269 -16.02 -31.53 -52.57
CA VAL A 269 -15.42 -32.32 -53.64
C VAL A 269 -16.49 -32.49 -54.71
N SER A 270 -16.27 -31.87 -55.87
CA SER A 270 -16.83 -32.27 -57.16
C SER A 270 -15.89 -31.78 -58.25
#